data_AF-A0A523AFS6-F1
#
_entry.id   AF-A0A523AFS6-F1
#
_cell.length_a   1.000
_cell.length_b   1.000
_cell.length_c   1.000
_cell.angle_alpha   90.00
_cell.angle_beta   90.00
_cell.angle_gamma   90.00
#
_symmetry.space_group_name_H-M   'P 1'
#
loop_
_entity.id
_entity.type
_entity.pdbx_description
1 polymer ?
#
loop_
_entity_poly.entity_id
_entity_poly.type
_entity_poly.pdbx_seq_one_letter_code
_entity_poly.pdbx_strand_id
1 'polypeptide(L)'
;MDEYLARIKEIVTREVAEADIYLYGSVVEGDFSIGLSDIDVAIVSDEFLNRDKKLEVFGKLMREFFDSPFEFHVLRREQWNFYRNFIKNFKKI
;
A
#
# COMPACT_ATOMS: atom_id res chain seq x y z
N MET A 1 -8.69 -1.09 -12.20
CA MET A 1 -7.43 -1.38 -11.48
C MET A 1 -6.42 -0.26 -11.68
N ASP A 2 -5.98 0.01 -12.90
CA ASP A 2 -4.96 1.04 -13.18
C ASP A 2 -5.31 2.44 -12.67
N GLU A 3 -6.56 2.87 -12.80
CA GLU A 3 -7.03 4.17 -12.28
C GLU A 3 -6.89 4.27 -10.75
N TYR A 4 -7.24 3.19 -10.02
CA TYR A 4 -7.03 3.12 -8.58
C TYR A 4 -5.54 3.20 -8.21
N LEU A 5 -4.67 2.49 -8.94
CA LEU A 5 -3.22 2.54 -8.67
C LEU A 5 -2.65 3.93 -8.94
N ALA A 6 -3.08 4.57 -10.03
CA ALA A 6 -2.69 5.94 -10.35
C ALA A 6 -3.13 6.90 -9.23
N ARG A 7 -4.35 6.73 -8.71
CA ARG A 7 -4.88 7.55 -7.62
C ARG A 7 -4.16 7.32 -6.29
N ILE A 8 -3.86 6.06 -5.94
CA ILE A 8 -3.06 5.72 -4.76
C ILE A 8 -1.68 6.38 -4.87
N LYS A 9 -1.02 6.22 -6.03
CA LYS A 9 0.30 6.81 -6.28
C LYS A 9 0.27 8.32 -6.18
N GLU A 10 -0.75 8.98 -6.72
CA GLU A 10 -0.93 10.43 -6.62
C GLU A 10 -1.07 10.88 -5.15
N ILE A 11 -1.93 10.23 -4.37
CA ILE A 11 -2.14 10.58 -2.95
C ILE A 11 -0.84 10.40 -2.18
N VAL A 12 -0.17 9.26 -2.34
CA VAL A 12 1.07 8.94 -1.62
C VAL A 12 2.19 9.89 -1.99
N THR A 13 2.43 10.14 -3.28
CA THR A 13 3.53 11.00 -3.73
C THR A 13 3.34 12.47 -3.36
N ARG A 14 2.10 12.95 -3.25
CA ARG A 14 1.81 14.29 -2.71
C ARG A 14 2.19 14.44 -1.25
N GLU A 15 2.06 13.37 -0.47
CA GLU A 15 2.34 13.38 0.96
C GLU A 15 3.79 13.04 1.28
N VAL A 16 4.36 12.07 0.57
CA VAL A 16 5.67 11.48 0.79
C VAL A 16 6.27 11.17 -0.58
N ALA A 17 7.01 12.14 -1.13
CA ALA A 17 7.50 12.08 -2.51
C ALA A 17 8.42 10.88 -2.79
N GLU A 18 9.18 10.43 -1.78
CA GLU A 18 10.13 9.31 -1.89
C GLU A 18 9.54 7.96 -1.41
N ALA A 19 8.23 7.87 -1.21
CA ALA A 19 7.61 6.62 -0.80
C ALA A 19 7.64 5.60 -1.95
N ASP A 20 8.05 4.38 -1.61
CA ASP A 20 7.86 3.23 -2.49
C ASP A 20 6.47 2.62 -2.26
N ILE A 21 5.82 2.19 -3.34
CA ILE A 21 4.50 1.56 -3.28
C ILE A 21 4.60 0.16 -3.87
N TYR A 22 4.11 -0.84 -3.13
CA TYR A 22 4.12 -2.23 -3.53
C TYR A 22 2.72 -2.81 -3.45
N LEU A 23 2.30 -3.48 -4.51
CA LEU A 23 1.19 -4.43 -4.47
C LEU A 23 1.72 -5.79 -4.06
N TYR A 24 1.00 -6.49 -3.20
CA TYR A 24 1.32 -7.87 -2.84
C TYR A 24 0.05 -8.66 -2.50
N GLY A 25 0.23 -9.88 -2.00
CA GLY A 25 -0.88 -10.79 -1.73
C GLY A 25 -1.37 -11.51 -2.99
N SER A 26 -2.51 -12.18 -2.85
CA SER A 26 -3.14 -13.06 -3.84
C SER A 26 -3.37 -12.42 -5.22
N VAL A 27 -3.55 -11.09 -5.28
CA VAL A 27 -3.72 -10.35 -6.54
C VAL A 27 -2.50 -10.45 -7.43
N VAL A 28 -1.30 -10.37 -6.85
CA VAL A 28 -0.04 -10.49 -7.62
C VAL A 28 0.21 -11.95 -8.04
N GLU A 29 -0.39 -12.90 -7.32
CA GLU A 29 -0.27 -14.35 -7.59
C GLU A 29 -1.22 -14.84 -8.71
N GLY A 30 -2.11 -13.97 -9.21
CA GLY A 30 -3.11 -14.33 -10.22
C GLY A 30 -4.27 -15.16 -9.67
N ASP A 31 -4.32 -15.34 -8.35
CA ASP A 31 -5.29 -16.15 -7.61
C ASP A 31 -6.30 -15.24 -6.90
N PHE A 32 -6.88 -14.29 -7.65
CA PHE A 32 -7.89 -13.38 -7.12
C PHE A 32 -9.30 -13.87 -7.48
N SER A 33 -10.10 -14.09 -6.44
CA SER A 33 -11.55 -14.20 -6.60
C SER A 33 -12.14 -12.79 -6.56
N ILE A 34 -12.74 -12.35 -7.68
CA ILE A 34 -13.41 -11.05 -7.78
C ILE A 34 -14.48 -10.97 -6.68
N GLY A 35 -14.29 -10.04 -5.73
CA GLY A 35 -15.21 -9.79 -4.61
C GLY A 35 -14.91 -10.51 -3.29
N LEU A 36 -13.83 -11.29 -3.19
CA LEU A 36 -13.48 -12.05 -1.96
C LEU A 36 -12.05 -11.85 -1.45
N SER A 37 -11.16 -11.22 -2.23
CA SER A 37 -9.77 -11.06 -1.84
C SER A 37 -9.38 -9.59 -1.66
N ASP A 38 -8.84 -9.29 -0.49
CA ASP A 38 -8.22 -8.01 -0.19
C ASP A 38 -6.96 -7.83 -1.07
N ILE A 39 -6.77 -6.63 -1.59
CA ILE A 39 -5.62 -6.20 -2.39
C ILE A 39 -4.66 -5.47 -1.46
N ASP A 40 -3.59 -6.13 -1.06
CA ASP A 40 -2.61 -5.53 -0.15
C ASP A 40 -1.74 -4.49 -0.86
N VAL A 41 -1.62 -3.32 -0.23
CA VAL A 41 -0.81 -2.20 -0.70
C VAL A 41 0.14 -1.72 0.40
N ALA A 42 1.44 -1.95 0.23
CA ALA A 42 2.46 -1.41 1.12
C ALA A 42 2.94 -0.06 0.62
N ILE A 43 2.96 0.92 1.51
CA ILE A 43 3.50 2.26 1.29
C ILE A 43 4.67 2.43 2.23
N VAL A 44 5.86 2.58 1.66
CA VAL A 44 7.12 2.38 2.38
C VAL A 44 7.97 3.64 2.34
N SER A 45 8.22 4.22 3.51
CA SER A 45 9.11 5.37 3.69
C SER A 45 9.59 5.47 5.13
N ASP A 46 10.81 5.99 5.33
CA ASP A 46 11.31 6.27 6.68
C ASP A 46 10.70 7.52 7.30
N GLU A 47 10.00 8.36 6.52
CA GLU A 47 9.18 9.45 7.06
C GLU A 47 8.09 8.95 8.02
N PHE A 48 7.68 7.69 7.91
CA PHE A 48 6.73 7.04 8.83
C PHE A 48 7.33 6.67 10.19
N LEU A 49 8.59 7.05 10.47
CA LEU A 49 9.08 7.22 11.83
C LEU A 49 8.23 8.27 12.59
N ASN A 50 7.75 9.30 11.89
CA ASN A 50 6.76 10.22 12.42
C ASN A 50 5.38 9.55 12.42
N ARG A 51 4.85 9.30 13.62
CA ARG A 51 3.56 8.64 13.82
C ARG A 51 2.38 9.45 13.28
N ASP A 52 2.42 10.78 13.40
CA ASP A 52 1.34 11.64 12.93
C ASP A 52 1.28 11.64 11.40
N LYS A 53 2.45 11.70 10.74
CA LYS A 53 2.56 11.56 9.27
C LYS A 53 2.01 10.21 8.79
N LYS A 54 2.37 9.13 9.49
CA LYS A 54 1.87 7.78 9.22
C LYS A 54 0.34 7.72 9.32
N LEU A 55 -0.24 8.27 10.38
CA LEU A 55 -1.70 8.28 10.59
C LEU A 55 -2.43 9.18 9.59
N GLU A 56 -1.83 10.30 9.21
CA GLU A 56 -2.39 11.22 8.20
C GLU A 56 -2.49 10.53 6.83
N VAL A 57 -1.40 9.91 6.35
CA VAL A 57 -1.37 9.20 5.07
C VAL A 57 -2.37 8.04 5.08
N PHE A 58 -2.36 7.22 6.14
CA PHE A 58 -3.31 6.14 6.31
C PHE A 58 -4.77 6.63 6.28
N GLY A 59 -5.08 7.70 7.02
CA GLY A 59 -6.42 8.28 7.07
C GLY A 59 -6.87 8.93 5.76
N LYS A 60 -5.96 9.45 4.92
CA LYS A 60 -6.28 9.92 3.56
C LYS A 60 -6.67 8.77 2.65
N LEU A 61 -5.89 7.69 2.66
CA LEU A 61 -6.15 6.50 1.85
C LEU A 61 -7.46 5.82 2.26
N MET A 62 -7.66 5.59 3.56
CA MET A 62 -8.89 4.96 4.07
C MET A 62 -10.15 5.78 3.78
N ARG A 63 -10.07 7.11 3.72
CA ARG A 63 -11.22 7.95 3.35
C ARG A 63 -11.55 7.87 1.86
N GLU A 64 -10.53 7.84 1.01
CA GLU A 64 -10.71 7.75 -0.45
C GLU A 64 -11.21 6.35 -0.87
N PHE A 65 -10.73 5.31 -0.19
CA PHE A 65 -10.86 3.93 -0.61
C PHE A 65 -11.64 3.07 0.40
N PHE A 66 -12.49 3.69 1.22
CA PHE A 66 -13.21 3.03 2.32
C PHE A 66 -13.99 1.78 1.88
N ASP A 67 -14.73 1.88 0.78
CA ASP A 67 -15.56 0.79 0.23
C ASP A 67 -14.86 0.02 -0.91
N SER A 68 -13.53 -0.01 -0.87
CA SER A 68 -12.70 -0.69 -1.87
C SER A 68 -12.09 -1.97 -1.29
N PRO A 69 -11.59 -2.89 -2.14
CA PRO A 69 -10.90 -4.08 -1.66
C PRO A 69 -9.45 -3.81 -1.21
N PHE A 70 -8.99 -2.56 -1.05
CA PHE A 70 -7.60 -2.28 -0.70
C PHE A 70 -7.32 -2.37 0.80
N GLU A 71 -6.33 -3.17 1.18
CA GLU A 71 -5.74 -3.15 2.52
C GLU A 71 -4.43 -2.36 2.50
N PHE A 72 -4.38 -1.23 3.21
CA PHE A 72 -3.21 -0.36 3.21
C PHE A 72 -2.28 -0.62 4.39
N HIS A 73 -1.01 -0.83 4.08
CA HIS A 73 0.06 -1.02 5.05
C HIS A 73 1.06 0.12 4.93
N VAL A 74 0.99 1.09 5.84
CA VAL A 74 1.95 2.22 5.89
C VAL A 74 3.14 1.83 6.77
N LEU A 75 4.32 1.66 6.17
CA LEU A 75 5.44 0.93 6.76
C LEU A 75 6.76 1.69 6.65
N ARG A 76 7.62 1.57 7.67
CA ARG A 76 9.04 1.96 7.53
C ARG A 76 9.77 0.97 6.62
N ARG A 77 10.92 1.38 6.04
CA ARG A 77 11.72 0.50 5.17
C ARG A 77 12.13 -0.79 5.87
N GLU A 78 12.52 -0.70 7.15
CA GLU A 78 12.84 -1.88 7.98
C GLU A 78 11.66 -2.84 8.13
N GLN A 79 10.45 -2.32 8.37
CA GLN A 79 9.25 -3.13 8.52
C GLN A 79 8.91 -3.86 7.21
N TRP A 80 9.02 -3.16 6.07
CA TRP A 80 8.85 -3.77 4.76
C TRP A 80 9.89 -4.86 4.48
N ASN A 81 11.17 -4.61 4.82
CA ASN A 81 12.25 -5.59 4.67
C ASN A 81 12.02 -6.86 5.49
N PHE A 82 11.37 -6.74 6.65
CA PHE A 82 10.93 -7.90 7.41
C PHE A 82 9.74 -8.61 6.73
N TYR A 83 8.68 -7.87 6.39
CA TYR A 83 7.45 -8.43 5.81
C TYR A 83 7.68 -9.16 4.49
N ARG A 84 8.51 -8.62 3.60
CA ARG A 84 8.78 -9.22 2.29
C ARG A 84 9.43 -10.62 2.36
N ASN A 85 9.96 -11.03 3.50
CA ASN A 85 10.46 -12.40 3.70
C ASN A 85 9.32 -13.43 3.85
N PHE A 86 8.11 -12.97 4.17
CA PHE A 86 6.91 -13.79 4.35
C PHE A 86 5.93 -13.69 3.18
N ILE A 87 6.21 -12.80 2.24
CA ILE A 87 5.38 -12.56 1.05
C ILE A 87 6.02 -13.31 -0.12
N LYS A 88 5.24 -14.12 -0.84
CA LYS A 88 5.74 -14.89 -1.99
C LYS A 88 6.07 -13.99 -3.18
N ASN A 89 5.17 -13.07 -3.52
CA ASN A 89 5.31 -12.16 -4.66
C ASN A 89 4.84 -10.75 -4.32
N PHE A 90 5.54 -9.74 -4.86
CA PHE A 90 5.15 -8.34 -4.77
C PHE A 90 5.59 -7.59 -6.04
N LYS A 91 4.89 -6.52 -6.38
CA LYS A 91 5.17 -5.66 -7.53
C LYS A 91 5.23 -4.20 -7.11
N LYS A 92 6.30 -3.51 -7.46
CA LYS A 92 6.42 -2.06 -7.29
C LYS A 92 5.60 -1.32 -8.35
N ILE A 93 4.89 -0.25 -7.98
CA ILE A 93 4.01 0.53 -8.88
C ILE A 93 4.31 2.03 -8.88
#